data_AF-A0A7C5NPE4-F1
#
_entry.id   AF-A0A7C5NPE4-F1
#
_cell.length_a   1.000
_cell.length_b   1.000
_cell.length_c   1.000
_cell.angle_alpha   90.00
_cell.angle_beta   90.00
_cell.angle_gamma   90.00
#
_symmetry.space_group_name_H-M   'P 1'
#
loop_
_entity.id
_entity.type
_entity.pdbx_description
1 polymer ?
#
loop_
_entity_poly.entity_id
_entity_poly.type
_entity_poly.pdbx_seq_one_letter_code
_entity_poly.pdbx_strand_id
1 'polypeptide(L)' 'VFLEQGRPVIGANPGGLQIEIVQPAGKRPMPAEDFVRGAKGFVGSRIEAPKA' A
#
# COMPACT_ATOMS: atom_id res chain seq x y z
N VAL A 1 -2.98 3.33 5.60
CA VAL A 1 -3.39 2.51 4.44
C VAL A 1 -4.71 1.84 4.77
N PHE A 2 -5.70 1.89 3.88
CA PHE A 2 -7.01 1.24 4.05
C PHE A 2 -7.39 0.47 2.79
N LEU A 3 -8.46 -0.32 2.86
CA LEU A 3 -9.01 -1.02 1.70
C LEU A 3 -10.26 -0.28 1.20
N GLU A 4 -10.29 -0.04 -0.11
CA GLU A 4 -11.45 0.49 -0.82
C GLU A 4 -11.80 -0.49 -1.93
N GLN A 5 -12.99 -1.12 -1.85
CA GLN A 5 -13.42 -2.16 -2.79
C GLN A 5 -12.39 -3.31 -2.97
N GLY A 6 -11.67 -3.66 -1.89
CA GLY A 6 -10.62 -4.69 -1.91
C GLY A 6 -9.25 -4.21 -2.39
N ARG A 7 -9.10 -2.95 -2.79
CA ARG A 7 -7.86 -2.35 -3.27
C ARG A 7 -7.17 -1.53 -2.18
N PRO A 8 -5.84 -1.62 -2.04
CA PRO A 8 -5.12 -0.85 -1.03
C PRO A 8 -4.98 0.63 -1.44
N VAL A 9 -5.36 1.52 -0.52
CA VAL A 9 -5.32 2.98 -0.69
C VAL A 9 -4.49 3.63 0.43
N ILE A 10 -3.63 4.58 0.08
CA ILE A 10 -2.95 5.48 1.03
C ILE A 10 -3.84 6.70 1.22
N GLY A 11 -4.25 6.97 2.46
CA GLY A 11 -4.97 8.21 2.77
C GLY A 11 -4.09 9.43 2.51
N ALA A 12 -4.63 10.40 1.78
CA ALA A 12 -3.98 11.66 1.46
C ALA A 12 -4.92 12.83 1.85
N ASN A 13 -4.40 14.06 1.91
CA ASN A 13 -5.25 15.22 2.10
C ASN A 13 -5.05 16.23 0.96
N PRO A 14 -6.08 16.48 0.12
CA PRO A 14 -7.36 15.77 0.08
C PRO A 14 -7.27 14.36 -0.55
N GLY A 15 -8.18 13.45 -0.17
CA GLY A 15 -8.46 12.21 -0.90
C GLY A 15 -7.61 10.98 -0.54
N GLY A 16 -7.26 10.19 -1.55
CA GLY A 16 -6.50 8.95 -1.38
C GLY A 16 -5.76 8.57 -2.65
N LEU A 17 -4.67 7.83 -2.50
CA LEU A 17 -3.87 7.29 -3.59
C LEU A 17 -4.04 5.77 -3.62
N GLN A 18 -4.75 5.27 -4.64
CA GLN A 18 -4.85 3.83 -4.89
C GLN A 18 -3.49 3.29 -5.32
N ILE A 19 -3.05 2.21 -4.69
CA ILE A 19 -1.82 1.52 -5.07
C ILE A 19 -2.20 0.38 -6.02
N GLU A 20 -1.69 0.42 -7.26
CA GLU A 20 -1.97 -0.62 -8.25
C GLU A 20 -0.86 -1.68 -8.28
N ILE A 21 0.39 -1.23 -8.34
CA ILE A 21 1.58 -2.07 -8.41
C ILE A 21 2.52 -1.69 -7.26
N VAL A 22 3.11 -2.69 -6.61
CA VAL A 22 4.14 -2.52 -5.59
C VAL A 22 5.36 -3.35 -5.91
N GLN A 23 6.52 -2.89 -5.45
CA GLN A 23 7.75 -3.65 -5.49
C GLN A 23 8.42 -3.62 -4.12
N PRO A 24 8.20 -4.63 -3.27
CA PRO A 24 8.96 -4.78 -2.03
C PRO A 24 10.45 -4.95 -2.34
N ALA A 25 11.31 -4.50 -1.42
CA ALA A 25 12.75 -4.64 -1.57
C ALA A 25 13.15 -6.11 -1.86
N GLY A 26 13.98 -6.31 -2.89
CA GLY A 26 14.44 -7.63 -3.32
C GLY A 26 13.40 -8.50 -4.05
N LYS A 27 12.19 -7.98 -4.34
CA LYS A 27 11.15 -8.71 -5.08
C LYS A 27 10.88 -8.11 -6.45
N ARG A 28 10.22 -8.88 -7.31
CA ARG A 28 9.66 -8.39 -8.58
C ARG A 28 8.43 -7.51 -8.30
N PRO A 29 8.14 -6.52 -9.17
CA PRO A 29 6.86 -5.80 -9.13
C PRO A 29 5.68 -6.77 -9.16
N MET A 30 4.63 -6.47 -8.40
CA MET A 30 3.42 -7.29 -8.31
C MET A 30 2.17 -6.43 -8.07
N PRO A 31 0.97 -6.95 -8.38
CA PRO A 31 -0.28 -6.31 -8.00
C PRO A 31 -0.35 -6.04 -6.50
N ALA A 32 -0.81 -4.85 -6.11
CA ALA A 32 -0.90 -4.48 -4.71
C ALA A 32 -1.90 -5.37 -3.94
N GLU A 33 -2.95 -5.83 -4.62
CA GLU A 33 -3.93 -6.79 -4.10
C GLU A 33 -3.27 -8.12 -3.69
N ASP A 34 -2.32 -8.62 -4.49
CA ASP A 34 -1.57 -9.83 -4.18
C ASP A 34 -0.61 -9.61 -3.00
N PHE A 35 0.04 -8.45 -2.98
CA PHE A 35 0.93 -8.09 -1.89
C PHE A 35 0.22 -8.05 -0.53
N VAL A 36 -0.94 -7.39 -0.44
CA VAL A 36 -1.65 -7.22 0.85
C VAL A 36 -2.20 -8.52 1.42
N ARG A 37 -2.41 -9.56 0.60
CA ARG A 37 -2.78 -10.90 1.07
C ARG A 37 -1.70 -11.53 1.94
N GLY A 38 -0.42 -11.25 1.66
CA GLY A 38 0.73 -11.78 2.41
C GLY A 38 1.34 -10.79 3.41
N ALA A 39 1.14 -9.49 3.22
CA ALA A 39 1.76 -8.43 4.01
C ALA A 39 0.94 -8.08 5.27
N LYS A 40 0.98 -8.96 6.28
CA LYS A 40 0.31 -8.72 7.57
C LYS A 40 0.79 -7.39 8.19
N GLY A 41 -0.17 -6.57 8.62
CA GLY A 41 0.10 -5.26 9.22
C GLY A 41 0.29 -4.11 8.23
N PHE A 42 0.31 -4.37 6.91
CA PHE A 42 0.37 -3.29 5.93
C PHE A 42 -0.95 -2.49 5.86
N VAL A 43 -2.08 -3.18 5.75
CA VAL A 43 -3.41 -2.53 5.88
C VAL A 43 -3.57 -2.05 7.33
N GLY A 44 -4.00 -0.81 7.52
CA GLY A 44 -4.06 -0.14 8.81
C GLY A 44 -2.76 0.59 9.21
N SER A 45 -1.63 0.33 8.54
CA SER A 45 -0.38 1.03 8.83
C SER A 45 -0.41 2.49 8.40
N ARG A 46 0.50 3.28 8.98
CA ARG A 46 0.83 4.64 8.53
C ARG A 46 2.07 4.57 7.64
N ILE A 47 2.03 5.22 6.49
CA ILE A 47 3.20 5.41 5.64
C ILE A 47 3.90 6.68 6.13
N GLU A 48 5.19 6.58 6.44
CA GLU A 48 6.03 7.71 6.82
C GLU A 48 6.95 8.08 5.65
N ALA A 49 7.12 9.38 5.40
CA ALA A 49 8.15 9.84 4.49
C ALA A 49 9.52 9.58 5.12
N PRO A 50 10.56 9.26 4.33
CA PRO A 50 11.93 9.21 4.83
C PRO A 50 12.26 10.53 5.54
N LYS A 51 12.94 10.45 6.68
CA LYS A 51 13.54 11.65 7.28
C LYS A 51 14.63 12.14 6.32
N ALA A 52 14.53 13.41 5.93
CA ALA A 52 15.55 14.10 5.14
C ALA A 52 16.86 14.24 5.94
#